data_AF-A0A1M6GJL4-F1
#
_entry.id   AF-A0A1M6GJL4-F1
#
_cell.length_a   1.000
_cell.length_b   1.000
_cell.length_c   1.000
_cell.angle_alpha   90.00
_cell.angle_beta   90.00
_cell.angle_gamma   90.00
#
_symmetry.space_group_name_H-M   'P 1'
#
loop_
_entity.id
_entity.type
_entity.pdbx_description
1 polymer ?
#
loop_
_entity_poly.entity_id
_entity_poly.type
_entity_poly.pdbx_seq_one_letter_code
_entity_poly.pdbx_strand_id
1 'polypeptide(L)'
;MSKLRLYLNATGNDADAYKRAVAAALIIAKDNSDIKKIVLLTPKKEIYDLLVGVFTPNQIKSATKGGFKFNPSEPLIKTEALTTYRGGNNLSSEVVITCGLDSDEIFLVEGYSSVVAIVAVSWVPHQLEKWVKTWDPRELRNNPLPVTPYPQPSCITKYALSDLNEFVAKDKSLRSHSNESVTVTYLMTLHKYDSPIDSDTAGAYLTSQFAWKTDRVKEAQEIINQLNAGGSPKGGKPEQMQKHYERWKKECEAETATII
;
A
#
# COMPACT_ATOMS: atom_id res chain seq x y z
N MET A 1 0.16 6.76 -12.84
CA MET A 1 0.90 5.60 -13.37
C MET A 1 0.80 4.47 -12.37
N SER A 2 0.65 3.24 -12.83
CA SER A 2 0.72 2.06 -11.95
C SER A 2 2.15 1.89 -11.43
N LYS A 3 2.32 1.65 -10.12
CA LYS A 3 3.61 1.35 -9.50
C LYS A 3 3.94 -0.13 -9.70
N LEU A 4 5.20 -0.43 -10.07
CA LEU A 4 5.67 -1.82 -10.12
C LEU A 4 5.93 -2.32 -8.70
N ARG A 5 5.39 -3.49 -8.35
CA ARG A 5 5.53 -4.07 -7.01
C ARG A 5 6.13 -5.45 -7.10
N LEU A 6 7.27 -5.61 -6.46
CA LEU A 6 8.02 -6.85 -6.37
C LEU A 6 8.28 -7.17 -4.91
N TYR A 7 8.48 -8.44 -4.60
CA TYR A 7 8.95 -8.84 -3.28
C TYR A 7 9.87 -10.05 -3.32
N LEU A 8 10.61 -10.21 -2.22
CA LEU A 8 11.37 -11.42 -1.92
C LEU A 8 10.88 -11.99 -0.60
N ASN A 9 10.48 -13.26 -0.63
CA ASN A 9 10.24 -14.01 0.59
C ASN A 9 11.59 -14.34 1.23
N ALA A 10 11.93 -13.60 2.28
CA ALA A 10 13.20 -13.70 3.00
C ALA A 10 12.95 -13.73 4.51
N THR A 11 13.92 -14.27 5.26
CA THR A 11 13.88 -14.32 6.73
C THR A 11 15.18 -13.76 7.27
N GLY A 12 15.07 -12.81 8.20
CA GLY A 12 16.22 -12.12 8.78
C GLY A 12 17.05 -11.35 7.73
N ASN A 13 18.34 -11.21 8.02
CA ASN A 13 19.29 -10.56 7.11
C ASN A 13 19.74 -11.54 6.01
N ASP A 14 19.02 -11.54 4.89
CA ASP A 14 19.29 -12.36 3.72
C ASP A 14 20.04 -11.56 2.64
N ALA A 15 21.36 -11.69 2.61
CA ALA A 15 22.21 -10.98 1.65
C ALA A 15 21.92 -11.35 0.18
N ASP A 16 21.49 -12.58 -0.12
CA ASP A 16 21.09 -12.96 -1.48
C ASP A 16 19.81 -12.21 -1.88
N ALA A 17 18.90 -11.98 -0.94
CA ALA A 17 17.64 -11.29 -1.21
C ALA A 17 17.91 -9.85 -1.61
N TYR A 18 18.80 -9.18 -0.87
CA TYR A 18 19.21 -7.81 -1.19
C TYR A 18 20.00 -7.71 -2.48
N LYS A 19 20.88 -8.67 -2.80
CA LYS A 19 21.55 -8.71 -4.12
C LYS A 19 20.54 -8.76 -5.25
N ARG A 20 19.53 -9.64 -5.14
CA ARG A 20 18.46 -9.75 -6.14
C ARG A 20 17.59 -8.50 -6.19
N ALA A 21 17.28 -7.91 -5.05
CA ALA A 21 16.51 -6.67 -5.00
C ALA A 21 17.24 -5.52 -5.69
N VAL A 22 18.54 -5.36 -5.43
CA VAL A 22 19.39 -4.35 -6.08
C VAL A 22 19.49 -4.62 -7.58
N ALA A 23 19.71 -5.88 -7.99
CA ALA A 23 19.75 -6.24 -9.41
C ALA A 23 18.42 -5.93 -10.11
N ALA A 24 17.28 -6.27 -9.51
CA ALA A 24 15.96 -5.96 -10.04
C ALA A 24 15.74 -4.44 -10.16
N ALA A 25 16.11 -3.67 -9.13
CA ALA A 25 16.01 -2.21 -9.14
C ALA A 25 16.88 -1.57 -10.24
N LEU A 26 18.08 -2.09 -10.48
CA LEU A 26 18.95 -1.65 -11.57
C LEU A 26 18.36 -1.95 -12.95
N ILE A 27 17.76 -3.13 -13.14
CA ILE A 27 17.06 -3.48 -14.39
C ILE A 27 15.91 -2.51 -14.64
N ILE A 28 15.08 -2.27 -13.63
CA ILE A 28 13.96 -1.31 -13.71
C ILE A 28 14.46 0.09 -14.07
N ALA A 29 15.56 0.54 -13.47
CA ALA A 29 16.16 1.84 -13.76
C ALA A 29 16.79 1.93 -15.16
N LYS A 30 17.28 0.81 -15.71
CA LYS A 30 17.80 0.75 -17.08
C LYS A 30 16.70 0.94 -18.11
N ASP A 31 15.51 0.40 -17.84
CA ASP A 31 14.35 0.48 -18.72
C ASP A 31 13.58 1.81 -18.58
N ASN A 32 13.89 2.62 -17.57
CA ASN A 32 13.28 3.93 -17.35
C ASN A 32 14.33 4.97 -16.92
N SER A 33 14.74 5.81 -17.87
CA SER A 33 15.74 6.85 -17.67
C SER A 33 15.35 7.94 -16.65
N ASP A 34 14.08 8.06 -16.29
CA ASP A 34 13.62 9.05 -15.30
C ASP A 34 13.94 8.61 -13.86
N ILE A 35 14.27 7.32 -13.68
CA ILE A 35 14.69 6.78 -12.40
C ILE A 35 16.13 7.22 -12.11
N LYS A 36 16.26 8.20 -11.22
CA LYS A 36 17.58 8.76 -10.86
C LYS A 36 18.16 8.15 -9.59
N LYS A 37 17.35 7.43 -8.80
CA LYS A 37 17.73 6.95 -7.47
C LYS A 37 17.18 5.55 -7.19
N ILE A 38 17.97 4.75 -6.48
CA ILE A 38 17.55 3.54 -5.79
C ILE A 38 17.74 3.79 -4.30
N VAL A 39 16.67 3.71 -3.52
CA VAL A 39 16.68 3.98 -2.08
C VAL A 39 16.52 2.67 -1.32
N LEU A 40 17.55 2.32 -0.55
CA LEU A 40 17.49 1.26 0.45
C LEU A 40 16.86 1.85 1.71
N LEU A 41 15.60 1.52 1.96
CA LEU A 41 14.78 2.13 3.00
C LEU A 41 14.66 1.21 4.21
N THR A 42 15.19 1.65 5.34
CA THR A 42 15.20 0.90 6.60
C THR A 42 14.31 1.54 7.67
N PRO A 43 13.90 0.78 8.71
CA PRO A 43 13.21 1.37 9.86
C PRO A 43 14.04 2.46 10.55
N LYS A 44 15.37 2.25 10.64
CA LYS A 44 16.35 3.13 11.30
C LYS A 44 17.61 3.31 10.46
N LYS A 45 18.39 4.35 10.73
CA LYS A 45 19.58 4.73 9.93
C LYS A 45 20.71 3.68 9.91
N GLU A 46 20.71 2.74 10.84
CA GLU A 46 21.72 1.68 10.94
C GLU A 46 21.40 0.54 9.97
N ILE A 47 22.25 0.39 8.95
CA ILE A 47 22.08 -0.61 7.86
C ILE A 47 23.39 -1.32 7.50
N TYR A 48 24.49 -1.05 8.21
CA TYR A 48 25.82 -1.52 7.80
C TYR A 48 25.84 -3.05 7.65
N ASP A 49 25.39 -3.77 8.68
CA ASP A 49 25.40 -5.23 8.72
C ASP A 49 24.48 -5.86 7.67
N LEU A 50 23.40 -5.16 7.28
CA LEU A 50 22.48 -5.60 6.23
C LEU A 50 23.15 -5.62 4.86
N LEU A 51 24.03 -4.66 4.62
CA LEU A 51 24.67 -4.46 3.32
C LEU A 51 26.00 -5.22 3.21
N VAL A 52 26.49 -5.80 4.31
CA VAL A 52 27.65 -6.70 4.30
C VAL A 52 27.34 -7.89 3.39
N GLY A 53 28.21 -8.12 2.42
CA GLY A 53 28.05 -9.17 1.41
C GLY A 53 27.24 -8.74 0.18
N VAL A 54 26.50 -7.63 0.24
CA VAL A 54 25.82 -7.01 -0.92
C VAL A 54 26.73 -5.98 -1.59
N PHE A 55 27.36 -5.13 -0.77
CA PHE A 55 28.26 -4.07 -1.23
C PHE A 55 29.64 -4.15 -0.55
N THR A 56 30.62 -3.48 -1.15
CA THR A 56 31.94 -3.28 -0.52
C THR A 56 31.85 -2.26 0.63
N PRO A 57 32.77 -2.30 1.62
CA PRO A 57 32.76 -1.35 2.74
C PRO A 57 32.74 0.13 2.32
N ASN A 58 33.46 0.48 1.24
CA ASN A 58 33.48 1.83 0.70
C ASN A 58 32.13 2.24 0.10
N GLN A 59 31.44 1.32 -0.57
CA GLN A 59 30.09 1.55 -1.10
C GLN A 59 29.08 1.71 0.03
N ILE A 60 29.13 0.89 1.08
CA ILE A 60 28.25 1.01 2.26
C ILE A 60 28.42 2.39 2.92
N LYS A 61 29.68 2.81 3.14
CA LYS A 61 30.01 4.13 3.70
C LYS A 61 29.51 5.26 2.80
N SER A 62 29.57 5.10 1.49
CA SER A 62 29.09 6.11 0.55
C SER A 62 27.56 6.16 0.52
N ALA A 63 26.90 4.99 0.49
CA ALA A 63 25.45 4.85 0.50
C ALA A 63 24.79 5.54 1.71
N THR A 64 25.45 5.46 2.88
CA THR A 64 24.98 6.06 4.15
C THR A 64 25.26 7.55 4.31
N LYS A 65 26.18 8.12 3.53
CA LYS A 65 26.55 9.55 3.62
C LYS A 65 25.88 10.43 2.56
N GLY A 66 25.56 9.87 1.40
CA GLY A 66 25.01 10.66 0.29
C GLY A 66 24.68 9.85 -0.96
N GLY A 67 25.14 8.60 -1.02
CA GLY A 67 24.91 7.68 -2.13
C GLY A 67 26.19 7.38 -2.91
N PHE A 68 26.11 6.37 -3.77
CA PHE A 68 27.13 6.07 -4.76
C PHE A 68 26.47 5.65 -6.08
N LYS A 69 27.25 5.62 -7.15
CA LYS A 69 26.84 5.01 -8.42
C LYS A 69 27.88 3.95 -8.79
N PHE A 70 27.46 2.84 -9.43
CA PHE A 70 28.45 1.92 -10.00
C PHE A 70 29.12 2.52 -11.23
N ASN A 71 28.41 3.35 -12.00
CA ASN A 71 28.96 4.14 -13.11
C ASN A 71 28.14 5.44 -13.31
N PRO A 72 28.63 6.43 -14.07
CA PRO A 72 27.95 7.73 -14.22
C PRO A 72 26.52 7.66 -14.77
N SER A 73 26.24 6.69 -15.65
CA SER A 73 24.93 6.46 -16.28
C SER A 73 23.90 5.80 -15.38
N GLU A 74 24.32 5.13 -14.30
CA GLU A 74 23.42 4.43 -13.39
C GLU A 74 22.77 5.36 -12.35
N PRO A 75 21.64 4.92 -11.76
CA PRO A 75 20.99 5.65 -10.68
C PRO A 75 21.89 5.73 -9.44
N LEU A 76 21.69 6.78 -8.64
CA LEU A 76 22.32 6.93 -7.33
C LEU A 76 21.72 5.92 -6.35
N ILE A 77 22.53 5.05 -5.78
CA ILE A 77 22.14 4.13 -4.71
C ILE A 77 22.45 4.78 -3.37
N LYS A 78 21.44 4.93 -2.51
CA LYS A 78 21.63 5.47 -1.16
C LYS A 78 20.73 4.79 -0.14
N THR A 79 21.03 5.00 1.13
CA THR A 79 20.22 4.48 2.24
C THR A 79 19.46 5.61 2.90
N GLU A 80 18.21 5.38 3.27
CA GLU A 80 17.41 6.31 4.07
C GLU A 80 16.67 5.57 5.19
N ALA A 81 16.40 6.29 6.28
CA ALA A 81 15.52 5.79 7.33
C ALA A 81 14.08 6.22 7.02
N LEU A 82 13.12 5.34 7.29
CA LEU A 82 11.68 5.58 7.12
C LEU A 82 11.23 6.88 7.80
N THR A 83 11.78 7.16 8.99
CA THR A 83 11.46 8.38 9.77
C THR A 83 11.85 9.68 9.08
N THR A 84 12.90 9.67 8.26
CA THR A 84 13.41 10.85 7.54
C THR A 84 13.06 10.86 6.05
N TYR A 85 12.62 9.73 5.51
CA TYR A 85 12.25 9.61 4.12
C TYR A 85 11.01 10.44 3.81
N ARG A 86 11.06 11.22 2.73
CA ARG A 86 9.98 12.11 2.29
C ARG A 86 9.65 11.93 0.80
N GLY A 87 10.15 10.86 0.20
CA GLY A 87 10.15 10.68 -1.25
C GLY A 87 11.12 11.64 -1.96
N GLY A 88 11.36 11.35 -3.24
CA GLY A 88 12.01 12.24 -4.18
C GLY A 88 11.19 13.53 -4.40
N ASN A 89 11.88 14.57 -4.86
CA ASN A 89 11.20 15.72 -5.43
C ASN A 89 10.43 15.29 -6.69
N ASN A 90 9.33 15.98 -7.03
CA ASN A 90 8.44 15.67 -8.16
C ASN A 90 9.12 15.58 -9.56
N LEU A 91 10.42 15.84 -9.65
CA LEU A 91 11.22 15.85 -10.87
C LEU A 91 12.11 14.60 -11.02
N SER A 92 12.15 13.70 -10.03
CA SER A 92 12.95 12.47 -10.13
C SER A 92 12.17 11.26 -9.64
N SER A 93 12.07 10.24 -10.48
CA SER A 93 11.53 8.94 -10.09
C SER A 93 12.57 8.12 -9.33
N GLU A 94 12.09 7.24 -8.46
CA GLU A 94 12.94 6.36 -7.67
C GLU A 94 12.36 4.95 -7.52
N VAL A 95 13.26 3.99 -7.33
CA VAL A 95 12.92 2.63 -6.89
C VAL A 95 13.25 2.53 -5.40
N VAL A 96 12.30 2.05 -4.61
CA VAL A 96 12.53 1.80 -3.18
C VAL A 96 12.72 0.31 -2.96
N ILE A 97 13.82 -0.07 -2.32
CA ILE A 97 14.04 -1.40 -1.78
C ILE A 97 13.79 -1.32 -0.28
N THR A 98 12.79 -2.04 0.22
CA THR A 98 12.50 -2.02 1.66
C THR A 98 13.38 -3.03 2.37
N CYS A 99 13.88 -2.63 3.53
CA CYS A 99 14.88 -3.37 4.27
C CYS A 99 14.34 -3.71 5.66
N GLY A 100 13.54 -4.77 5.75
CA GLY A 100 12.93 -5.21 7.00
C GLY A 100 11.72 -4.38 7.42
N LEU A 101 11.04 -3.74 6.47
CA LEU A 101 9.79 -3.01 6.75
C LEU A 101 8.60 -3.96 6.79
N ASP A 102 7.64 -3.66 7.67
CA ASP A 102 6.34 -4.34 7.69
C ASP A 102 5.35 -3.77 6.65
N SER A 103 4.18 -4.40 6.49
CA SER A 103 3.17 -3.97 5.53
C SER A 103 2.68 -2.53 5.75
N ASP A 104 2.46 -2.12 7.01
CA ASP A 104 1.94 -0.80 7.34
C ASP A 104 2.96 0.30 7.01
N GLU A 105 4.24 0.04 7.25
CA GLU A 105 5.36 0.88 6.85
C GLU A 105 5.50 0.97 5.32
N ILE A 106 5.31 -0.14 4.60
CA ILE A 106 5.37 -0.15 3.13
C ILE A 106 4.19 0.63 2.53
N PHE A 107 2.98 0.57 3.12
CA PHE A 107 1.86 1.39 2.67
C PHE A 107 2.13 2.91 2.78
N LEU A 108 3.00 3.36 3.70
CA LEU A 108 3.44 4.76 3.72
C LEU A 108 4.27 5.10 2.47
N VAL A 109 5.10 4.16 2.02
CA VAL A 109 5.95 4.32 0.82
C VAL A 109 5.09 4.38 -0.45
N GLU A 110 4.01 3.61 -0.50
CA GLU A 110 3.01 3.64 -1.58
C GLU A 110 2.38 5.03 -1.76
N GLY A 111 2.40 5.89 -0.74
CA GLY A 111 1.86 7.25 -0.83
C GLY A 111 2.70 8.23 -1.66
N TYR A 112 3.99 7.94 -1.87
CA TYR A 112 4.88 8.87 -2.57
C TYR A 112 4.72 8.77 -4.09
N SER A 113 4.54 9.91 -4.75
CA SER A 113 4.41 10.00 -6.22
C SER A 113 5.74 9.78 -6.96
N SER A 114 6.86 10.07 -6.31
CA SER A 114 8.22 9.85 -6.83
C SER A 114 8.58 8.37 -6.93
N VAL A 115 7.99 7.52 -6.10
CA VAL A 115 8.25 6.08 -6.07
C VAL A 115 7.52 5.44 -7.24
N VAL A 116 8.26 4.87 -8.19
CA VAL A 116 7.68 4.19 -9.36
C VAL A 116 7.73 2.67 -9.24
N ALA A 117 8.62 2.16 -8.39
CA ALA A 117 8.68 0.75 -8.05
C ALA A 117 9.07 0.52 -6.59
N ILE A 118 8.51 -0.53 -6.00
CA ILE A 118 8.84 -1.02 -4.67
C ILE A 118 9.31 -2.47 -4.80
N VAL A 119 10.48 -2.77 -4.23
CA VAL A 119 11.00 -4.13 -4.06
C VAL A 119 11.03 -4.44 -2.57
N ALA A 120 10.03 -5.16 -2.08
CA ALA A 120 9.89 -5.43 -0.66
C ALA A 120 10.78 -6.61 -0.21
N VAL A 121 11.58 -6.39 0.83
CA VAL A 121 12.35 -7.45 1.51
C VAL A 121 12.09 -7.36 3.00
N SER A 122 11.19 -8.21 3.50
CA SER A 122 10.90 -8.29 4.94
C SER A 122 11.88 -9.25 5.63
N TRP A 123 12.20 -8.96 6.89
CA TRP A 123 12.92 -9.89 7.76
C TRP A 123 11.99 -10.94 8.39
N VAL A 124 10.71 -10.62 8.42
CA VAL A 124 9.68 -11.43 9.06
C VAL A 124 8.56 -11.65 8.03
N PRO A 125 8.53 -12.81 7.37
CA PRO A 125 7.57 -13.12 6.30
C PRO A 125 6.12 -12.72 6.59
N HIS A 126 5.62 -13.04 7.79
CA HIS A 126 4.23 -12.78 8.16
C HIS A 126 3.89 -11.28 8.25
N GLN A 127 4.87 -10.41 8.51
CA GLN A 127 4.65 -8.96 8.58
C GLN A 127 4.45 -8.33 7.19
N LEU A 128 4.80 -9.03 6.11
CA LEU A 128 4.62 -8.58 4.74
C LEU A 128 3.30 -9.05 4.12
N GLU A 129 2.60 -10.00 4.76
CA GLU A 129 1.43 -10.65 4.18
C GLU A 129 0.34 -9.68 3.79
N LYS A 130 0.02 -8.69 4.63
CA LYS A 130 -1.07 -7.74 4.36
C LYS A 130 -0.81 -6.97 3.07
N TRP A 131 0.41 -6.45 2.88
CA TRP A 131 0.77 -5.74 1.64
C TRP A 131 0.75 -6.68 0.41
N VAL A 132 1.22 -7.92 0.56
CA VAL A 132 1.16 -8.92 -0.52
C VAL A 132 -0.29 -9.27 -0.88
N LYS A 133 -1.14 -9.50 0.12
CA LYS A 133 -2.56 -9.79 -0.07
C LYS A 133 -3.31 -8.62 -0.72
N THR A 134 -2.92 -7.38 -0.42
CA THR A 134 -3.55 -6.16 -0.99
C THR A 134 -3.16 -5.92 -2.44
N TRP A 135 -1.89 -6.10 -2.80
CA TRP A 135 -1.36 -5.66 -4.09
C TRP A 135 -1.00 -6.76 -5.08
N ASP A 136 -1.02 -8.02 -4.65
CA ASP A 136 -0.58 -9.18 -5.44
C ASP A 136 0.76 -8.95 -6.20
N PRO A 137 1.83 -8.54 -5.48
CA PRO A 137 3.12 -8.23 -6.09
C PRO A 137 3.79 -9.50 -6.66
N ARG A 138 4.68 -9.32 -7.65
CA ARG A 138 5.44 -10.44 -8.21
C ARG A 138 6.59 -10.84 -7.27
N GLU A 139 6.70 -12.13 -6.97
CA GLU A 139 7.83 -12.69 -6.21
C GLU A 139 9.03 -12.97 -7.13
N LEU A 140 10.25 -12.76 -6.64
CA LEU A 140 11.49 -12.79 -7.45
C LEU A 140 12.32 -14.07 -7.35
N ARG A 141 12.00 -15.01 -6.46
CA ARG A 141 12.73 -16.28 -6.23
C ARG A 141 11.92 -17.53 -6.59
N ASN A 142 10.70 -17.37 -7.09
CA ASN A 142 9.72 -18.46 -7.22
C ASN A 142 9.45 -19.18 -5.89
N ASN A 143 9.47 -18.43 -4.79
CA ASN A 143 9.17 -18.89 -3.43
C ASN A 143 8.11 -17.99 -2.79
N PRO A 144 6.87 -17.96 -3.33
CA PRO A 144 5.84 -17.05 -2.85
C PRO A 144 5.48 -17.32 -1.39
N LEU A 145 5.01 -16.28 -0.70
CA LEU A 145 4.37 -16.46 0.60
C LEU A 145 3.10 -17.32 0.41
N PRO A 146 2.76 -18.21 1.36
CA PRO A 146 1.55 -19.04 1.29
C PRO A 146 0.31 -18.21 1.66
N VAL A 147 0.05 -17.14 0.91
CA VAL A 147 -1.07 -16.22 1.12
C VAL A 147 -1.90 -16.08 -0.15
N THR A 148 -3.20 -15.91 0.04
CA THR A 148 -4.14 -15.62 -1.04
C THR A 148 -4.43 -14.12 -1.05
N PRO A 149 -4.39 -13.44 -2.21
CA PRO A 149 -4.85 -12.06 -2.34
C PRO A 149 -6.23 -11.86 -1.73
N TYR A 150 -6.47 -10.66 -1.17
CA TYR A 150 -7.81 -10.33 -0.70
C TYR A 150 -8.80 -10.44 -1.85
N PRO A 151 -9.98 -11.04 -1.62
CA PRO A 151 -11.00 -11.14 -2.65
C PRO A 151 -11.44 -9.73 -3.08
N GLN A 152 -12.02 -9.62 -4.26
CA GLN A 152 -12.71 -8.40 -4.63
C GLN A 152 -13.96 -8.24 -3.76
N PRO A 153 -14.27 -7.03 -3.25
CA PRO A 153 -15.51 -6.80 -2.56
C PRO A 153 -16.72 -7.10 -3.46
N SER A 154 -17.88 -7.31 -2.85
CA SER A 154 -19.14 -7.39 -3.58
C SER A 154 -19.32 -6.12 -4.43
N CYS A 155 -20.05 -6.26 -5.54
CA CYS A 155 -20.35 -5.14 -6.41
C CYS A 155 -21.02 -3.97 -5.67
N ILE A 156 -21.98 -4.25 -4.77
CA ILE A 156 -22.62 -3.24 -3.92
C ILE A 156 -21.60 -2.56 -3.00
N THR A 157 -20.73 -3.34 -2.36
CA THR A 157 -19.65 -2.82 -1.52
C THR A 157 -18.72 -1.90 -2.32
N LYS A 158 -18.39 -2.24 -3.57
CA LYS A 158 -17.55 -1.38 -4.43
C LYS A 158 -18.18 -0.01 -4.67
N TYR A 159 -19.47 0.04 -5.03
CA TYR A 159 -20.18 1.31 -5.23
C TYR A 159 -20.28 2.14 -3.95
N ALA A 160 -20.58 1.50 -2.82
CA ALA A 160 -20.65 2.19 -1.55
C ALA A 160 -19.29 2.76 -1.09
N LEU A 161 -18.19 2.01 -1.29
CA LEU A 161 -16.84 2.50 -0.98
C LEU A 161 -16.40 3.60 -1.97
N SER A 162 -16.85 3.55 -3.23
CA SER A 162 -16.64 4.61 -4.21
C SER A 162 -17.33 5.90 -3.80
N ASP A 163 -18.62 5.82 -3.45
CA ASP A 163 -19.38 6.96 -2.94
C ASP A 163 -18.74 7.50 -1.67
N LEU A 164 -18.33 6.63 -0.74
CA LEU A 164 -17.63 7.06 0.46
C LEU A 164 -16.42 7.91 0.07
N ASN A 165 -15.56 7.41 -0.81
CA ASN A 165 -14.39 8.14 -1.31
C ASN A 165 -14.72 9.48 -1.99
N GLU A 166 -15.84 9.58 -2.70
CA GLU A 166 -16.26 10.83 -3.35
C GLU A 166 -16.75 11.88 -2.35
N PHE A 167 -17.55 11.46 -1.37
CA PHE A 167 -18.28 12.39 -0.51
C PHE A 167 -17.56 12.74 0.80
N VAL A 168 -16.54 11.98 1.22
CA VAL A 168 -15.74 12.34 2.40
C VAL A 168 -14.54 13.21 2.05
N ALA A 169 -14.36 14.31 2.79
CA ALA A 169 -13.22 15.21 2.61
C ALA A 169 -11.90 14.45 2.84
N LYS A 170 -11.01 14.45 1.84
CA LYS A 170 -9.78 13.62 1.78
C LYS A 170 -8.72 14.00 2.81
N ASP A 171 -8.74 15.24 3.29
CA ASP A 171 -7.81 15.83 4.25
C ASP A 171 -8.27 15.72 5.71
N LYS A 172 -9.47 15.20 5.96
CA LYS A 172 -10.06 15.09 7.29
C LYS A 172 -10.31 13.65 7.69
N SER A 173 -10.22 13.37 8.99
CA SER A 173 -10.66 12.10 9.59
C SER A 173 -12.10 11.77 9.20
N LEU A 174 -12.40 10.48 9.04
CA LEU A 174 -13.74 9.97 8.80
C LEU A 174 -14.68 10.23 9.99
N ARG A 175 -14.12 10.39 11.18
CA ARG A 175 -14.83 10.73 12.42
C ARG A 175 -14.98 12.24 12.64
N SER A 176 -14.49 13.08 11.71
CA SER A 176 -14.67 14.53 11.80
C SER A 176 -16.13 14.92 11.56
N HIS A 177 -16.59 16.03 12.15
CA HIS A 177 -17.98 16.49 12.00
C HIS A 177 -18.45 16.63 10.53
N SER A 178 -17.54 16.98 9.62
CA SER A 178 -17.86 17.08 8.18
C SER A 178 -18.02 15.73 7.48
N ASN A 179 -17.35 14.68 7.94
CA ASN A 179 -17.35 13.36 7.29
C ASN A 179 -18.21 12.33 8.03
N GLU A 180 -18.44 12.50 9.32
CA GLU A 180 -19.04 11.49 10.21
C GLU A 180 -20.42 11.07 9.70
N SER A 181 -21.29 12.02 9.37
CA SER A 181 -22.65 11.70 8.89
C SER A 181 -22.64 10.86 7.62
N VAL A 182 -21.78 11.19 6.64
CA VAL A 182 -21.66 10.44 5.38
C VAL A 182 -21.08 9.05 5.65
N THR A 183 -19.95 9.00 6.37
CA THR A 183 -19.24 7.76 6.70
C THR A 183 -20.16 6.77 7.40
N VAL A 184 -20.83 7.21 8.46
CA VAL A 184 -21.73 6.38 9.25
C VAL A 184 -22.92 5.94 8.41
N THR A 185 -23.52 6.84 7.62
CA THR A 185 -24.66 6.47 6.76
C THR A 185 -24.28 5.36 5.78
N TYR A 186 -23.15 5.46 5.10
CA TYR A 186 -22.78 4.49 4.06
C TYR A 186 -22.35 3.15 4.65
N LEU A 187 -21.52 3.16 5.69
CA LEU A 187 -21.07 1.92 6.34
C LEU A 187 -22.21 1.21 7.08
N MET A 188 -23.14 1.96 7.71
CA MET A 188 -24.36 1.35 8.28
C MET A 188 -25.30 0.80 7.19
N THR A 189 -25.42 1.48 6.05
CA THR A 189 -26.22 0.99 4.93
C THR A 189 -25.66 -0.34 4.44
N LEU A 190 -24.35 -0.40 4.19
CA LEU A 190 -23.68 -1.65 3.83
C LEU A 190 -23.89 -2.72 4.88
N HIS A 191 -23.67 -2.41 6.16
CA HIS A 191 -23.83 -3.39 7.23
C HIS A 191 -25.29 -3.89 7.36
N LYS A 192 -26.28 -3.06 7.02
CA LYS A 192 -27.67 -3.48 7.07
C LYS A 192 -28.05 -4.44 5.93
N TYR A 193 -27.51 -4.23 4.74
CA TYR A 193 -27.97 -4.91 3.52
C TYR A 193 -26.95 -5.86 2.87
N ASP A 194 -25.69 -5.83 3.29
CA ASP A 194 -24.55 -6.56 2.71
C ASP A 194 -23.55 -7.01 3.81
N SER A 195 -24.09 -7.50 4.94
CA SER A 195 -23.31 -7.94 6.11
C SER A 195 -23.10 -9.45 6.18
N PRO A 196 -22.00 -9.93 6.81
CA PRO A 196 -20.92 -9.15 7.41
C PRO A 196 -19.97 -8.55 6.37
N ILE A 197 -19.48 -7.33 6.64
CA ILE A 197 -18.49 -6.68 5.78
C ILE A 197 -17.11 -7.12 6.23
N ASP A 198 -16.33 -7.76 5.36
CA ASP A 198 -14.93 -8.06 5.63
C ASP A 198 -14.10 -6.77 5.59
N SER A 199 -13.65 -6.32 6.77
CA SER A 199 -12.96 -5.03 6.91
C SER A 199 -11.58 -5.02 6.26
N ASP A 200 -10.89 -6.15 6.19
CA ASP A 200 -9.59 -6.26 5.51
C ASP A 200 -9.74 -6.16 3.99
N THR A 201 -10.76 -6.81 3.43
CA THR A 201 -11.13 -6.74 2.02
C THR A 201 -11.54 -5.32 1.64
N ALA A 202 -12.39 -4.67 2.45
CA ALA A 202 -12.77 -3.27 2.24
C ALA A 202 -11.55 -2.35 2.33
N GLY A 203 -10.67 -2.56 3.31
CA GLY A 203 -9.45 -1.78 3.49
C GLY A 203 -8.46 -1.94 2.34
N ALA A 204 -8.27 -3.16 1.85
CA ALA A 204 -7.46 -3.47 0.68
C ALA A 204 -8.02 -2.79 -0.59
N TYR A 205 -9.34 -2.77 -0.76
CA TYR A 205 -10.00 -2.08 -1.87
C TYR A 205 -9.82 -0.55 -1.80
N LEU A 206 -10.07 0.06 -0.63
CA LEU A 206 -9.86 1.50 -0.40
C LEU A 206 -8.41 1.92 -0.67
N THR A 207 -7.45 1.08 -0.26
CA THR A 207 -6.02 1.29 -0.51
C THR A 207 -5.69 1.18 -1.99
N SER A 208 -6.11 0.09 -2.63
CA SER A 208 -5.69 -0.23 -4.01
C SER A 208 -6.38 0.61 -5.07
N GLN A 209 -7.66 0.91 -4.90
CA GLN A 209 -8.46 1.65 -5.90
C GLN A 209 -8.43 3.16 -5.71
N PHE A 210 -8.41 3.63 -4.46
CA PHE A 210 -8.55 5.05 -4.15
C PHE A 210 -7.30 5.68 -3.53
N ALA A 211 -6.22 4.90 -3.37
CA ALA A 211 -4.97 5.35 -2.75
C ALA A 211 -5.18 6.00 -1.37
N TRP A 212 -6.14 5.47 -0.59
CA TRP A 212 -6.35 5.94 0.77
C TRP A 212 -5.12 5.67 1.63
N LYS A 213 -4.78 6.63 2.50
CA LYS A 213 -3.68 6.49 3.46
C LYS A 213 -4.02 5.45 4.53
N THR A 214 -3.00 4.75 5.02
CA THR A 214 -3.11 3.67 6.02
C THR A 214 -3.98 4.04 7.23
N ASP A 215 -3.75 5.21 7.79
CA ASP A 215 -4.45 5.79 8.93
C ASP A 215 -5.94 6.00 8.64
N ARG A 216 -6.30 6.51 7.46
CA ARG A 216 -7.70 6.65 7.02
C ARG A 216 -8.37 5.29 6.77
N VAL A 217 -7.63 4.34 6.21
CA VAL A 217 -8.12 2.96 6.00
C VAL A 217 -8.41 2.30 7.35
N LYS A 218 -7.49 2.41 8.32
CA LYS A 218 -7.68 1.90 9.68
C LYS A 218 -8.94 2.47 10.34
N GLU A 219 -9.21 3.77 10.21
CA GLU A 219 -10.46 4.36 10.70
C GLU A 219 -11.70 3.69 10.07
N ALA A 220 -11.70 3.46 8.75
CA ALA A 220 -12.83 2.78 8.10
C ALA A 220 -12.98 1.33 8.59
N GLN A 221 -11.87 0.60 8.72
CA GLN A 221 -11.85 -0.77 9.24
C GLN A 221 -12.37 -0.85 10.67
N GLU A 222 -11.99 0.09 11.54
CA GLU A 222 -12.49 0.18 12.91
C GLU A 222 -14.01 0.39 12.95
N ILE A 223 -14.54 1.27 12.09
CA ILE A 223 -15.99 1.53 12.03
C ILE A 223 -16.73 0.27 11.54
N ILE A 224 -16.21 -0.41 10.51
CA ILE A 224 -16.76 -1.68 10.02
C ILE A 224 -16.74 -2.75 11.11
N ASN A 225 -15.61 -2.92 11.80
CA ASN A 225 -15.47 -3.89 12.88
C ASN A 225 -16.41 -3.58 14.05
N GLN A 226 -16.57 -2.30 14.39
CA GLN A 226 -17.53 -1.86 15.39
C GLN A 226 -18.97 -2.24 15.00
N LEU A 227 -19.36 -2.04 13.74
CA LEU A 227 -20.68 -2.41 13.23
C LEU A 227 -20.90 -3.94 13.28
N ASN A 228 -19.93 -4.71 12.78
CA ASN A 228 -19.99 -6.18 12.79
C ASN A 228 -20.06 -6.76 14.22
N ALA A 229 -19.47 -6.09 15.21
CA ALA A 229 -19.55 -6.45 16.61
C ALA A 229 -20.90 -6.09 17.28
N GLY A 230 -21.88 -5.61 16.51
CA GLY A 230 -23.19 -5.16 17.01
C GLY A 230 -23.18 -3.73 17.58
N GLY A 231 -22.05 -3.02 17.46
CA GLY A 231 -21.96 -1.61 17.83
C GLY A 231 -22.77 -0.74 16.87
N SER A 232 -23.30 0.37 17.39
CA SER A 232 -23.98 1.38 16.59
C SER A 232 -23.24 2.71 16.72
N PRO A 233 -22.48 3.14 15.69
CA PRO A 233 -21.89 4.46 15.65
C PRO A 233 -22.97 5.53 15.83
N LYS A 234 -22.65 6.61 16.55
CA LYS A 234 -23.58 7.74 16.67
C LYS A 234 -23.59 8.52 15.36
N GLY A 235 -24.76 9.03 14.97
CA GLY A 235 -24.94 9.85 13.77
C GLY A 235 -25.50 9.09 12.56
N GLY A 236 -25.21 9.60 11.37
CA GLY A 236 -25.77 9.11 10.11
C GLY A 236 -27.21 9.56 9.83
N LYS A 237 -27.75 9.12 8.70
CA LYS A 237 -29.10 9.43 8.20
C LYS A 237 -29.86 8.15 7.85
N PRO A 238 -30.48 7.48 8.84
CA PRO A 238 -31.18 6.20 8.65
C PRO A 238 -32.22 6.22 7.52
N GLU A 239 -32.88 7.37 7.34
CA GLU A 239 -33.89 7.59 6.31
C GLU A 239 -33.33 7.53 4.87
N GLN A 240 -32.02 7.70 4.70
CA GLN A 240 -31.38 7.68 3.37
C GLN A 240 -30.82 6.30 3.00
N MET A 241 -30.72 5.38 3.95
CA MET A 241 -30.01 4.10 3.77
C MET A 241 -30.64 3.25 2.66
N GLN A 242 -31.96 3.10 2.66
CA GLN A 242 -32.66 2.32 1.63
C GLN A 242 -32.42 2.91 0.24
N LYS A 243 -32.49 4.24 0.10
CA LYS A 243 -32.26 4.93 -1.16
C LYS A 243 -30.84 4.72 -1.68
N HIS A 244 -29.82 4.78 -0.81
CA HIS A 244 -28.44 4.50 -1.19
C HIS A 244 -28.27 3.05 -1.66
N TYR A 245 -28.82 2.09 -0.92
CA TYR A 245 -28.73 0.68 -1.29
C TYR A 245 -29.41 0.37 -2.63
N GLU A 246 -30.63 0.89 -2.84
CA GLU A 246 -31.36 0.71 -4.11
C GLU A 246 -30.59 1.30 -5.30
N ARG A 247 -29.93 2.45 -5.11
CA ARG A 247 -29.05 3.03 -6.12
C ARG A 247 -27.87 2.09 -6.45
N TRP A 248 -27.11 1.65 -5.44
CA TRP A 248 -25.94 0.78 -5.65
C TRP A 248 -26.33 -0.54 -6.32
N LYS A 249 -27.48 -1.10 -5.93
CA LYS A 249 -28.01 -2.31 -6.55
C LYS A 249 -28.30 -2.09 -8.04
N LYS A 250 -28.95 -0.97 -8.39
CA LYS A 250 -29.24 -0.63 -9.78
C LYS A 250 -27.98 -0.41 -10.61
N GLU A 251 -26.97 0.27 -10.05
CA GLU A 251 -25.68 0.47 -10.70
C GLU A 251 -24.97 -0.86 -10.97
N CYS A 252 -25.02 -1.77 -9.99
CA CYS A 252 -24.47 -3.12 -10.12
C CYS A 252 -25.15 -3.96 -11.22
N GLU A 253 -26.47 -3.92 -11.28
CA GLU A 253 -27.25 -4.63 -12.31
C GLU A 253 -26.93 -4.09 -13.71
N ALA A 254 -26.77 -2.77 -13.85
CA ALA A 254 -26.44 -2.13 -15.13
C ALA A 254 -25.03 -2.50 -15.63
N GLU A 255 -24.04 -2.58 -14.73
CA GLU A 255 -22.68 -3.01 -15.06
C GLU A 255 -22.67 -4.45 -15.58
N THR A 256 -23.43 -5.34 -14.92
CA THR A 256 -23.53 -6.75 -15.31
C THR A 256 -24.19 -6.93 -16.68
N ALA A 257 -25.20 -6.11 -16.99
CA ALA A 257 -25.90 -6.13 -18.29
C ALA A 257 -25.05 -5.61 -19.45
N THR A 258 -23.97 -4.88 -19.19
CA THR A 258 -23.08 -4.32 -20.22
C THR A 258 -21.96 -5.29 -20.63
N ILE A 259 -21.74 -6.35 -19.84
CA ILE A 259 -20.68 -7.35 -20.06
C ILE A 259 -21.19 -8.57 -20.86
N ILE A 260 -22.50 -8.67 -21.09
CA ILE A 260 -23.18 -9.72 -21.89
C ILE A 260 -23.49 -9.17 -23.28
#